data_AF-A0A1I7Z3X1-F1
#
_entry.id   AF-A0A1I7Z3X1-F1
#
_cell.length_a   1.000
_cell.length_b   1.000
_cell.length_c   1.000
_cell.angle_alpha   90.00
_cell.angle_beta   90.00
_cell.angle_gamma   90.00
#
_symmetry.space_group_name_H-M   'P 1'
#
loop_
_entity.id
_entity.type
_entity.pdbx_description
1 polymer ?
#
loop_
_entity_poly.entity_id
_entity_poly.type
_entity_poly.pdbx_seq_one_letter_code
_entity_poly.pdbx_strand_id
1 'polypeptide(L)'
;MGQCVIFALCLPIGALDQIPTTMSSDPHICSVGEANIYRSDLESLTKGHWITDAVLDFAKEYFLEQLEEEVKAKISIVSPVFRQMLGFCSTREEVASLCSDFGIGPSKWTLFLLNNSFDSERAYSGTHWTLLVYSPVEQRFSIYDSLSDSASRLAASEIVDAVNLVLGAPEDNLSIEDAHAARQENSSDCGLYAIEHMAAVIEAVKNGNPRVPLRHITPTYIDGRREEWKKTIVERATSQRRI
;
A
#
# COMPACT_ATOMS: atom_id res chain seq x y z
N MET A 1 -34.76 -68.24 10.24
CA MET A 1 -33.56 -67.87 11.04
C MET A 1 -33.05 -66.56 10.48
N GLY A 2 -32.96 -65.44 11.17
CA GLY A 2 -33.28 -65.02 12.53
C GLY A 2 -33.03 -63.51 12.53
N GLN A 3 -33.92 -62.74 13.15
CA GLN A 3 -33.78 -61.29 13.35
C GLN A 3 -32.53 -60.98 14.19
N CYS A 4 -31.89 -59.85 13.94
CA CYS A 4 -31.20 -59.13 15.02
C CYS A 4 -31.26 -57.62 14.82
N VAL A 5 -31.63 -56.96 15.90
CA VAL A 5 -32.02 -55.56 16.11
C VAL A 5 -30.78 -54.77 16.50
N ILE A 6 -30.54 -53.57 15.94
CA ILE A 6 -29.67 -52.57 16.60
C ILE A 6 -30.28 -51.16 16.48
N PHE A 7 -30.85 -50.74 17.61
CA PHE A 7 -30.98 -49.41 18.22
C PHE A 7 -30.82 -48.15 17.35
N ALA A 8 -31.94 -47.44 17.22
CA ALA A 8 -31.95 -45.98 17.12
C ALA A 8 -31.53 -45.39 18.48
N LEU A 9 -30.33 -44.79 18.55
CA LEU A 9 -29.96 -43.89 19.63
C LEU A 9 -30.27 -42.46 19.18
N CYS A 10 -31.32 -41.88 19.78
CA CYS A 10 -31.47 -40.43 19.87
C CYS A 10 -30.21 -39.86 20.53
N LEU A 11 -29.39 -39.12 19.77
CA LEU A 11 -28.37 -38.25 20.34
C LEU A 11 -29.01 -36.92 20.75
N PRO A 12 -28.62 -36.35 21.89
CA PRO A 12 -29.20 -35.10 22.39
C PRO A 12 -28.85 -33.93 21.46
N ILE A 13 -29.77 -32.97 21.39
CA ILE A 13 -29.60 -31.67 20.74
C ILE A 13 -28.50 -30.93 21.49
N GLY A 14 -27.25 -31.07 21.05
CA GLY A 14 -26.09 -30.47 21.75
C GLY A 14 -24.70 -30.94 21.28
N ALA A 15 -24.55 -31.41 20.05
CA ALA A 15 -23.26 -31.91 19.53
C ALA A 15 -22.89 -31.31 18.16
N LEU A 16 -23.14 -30.01 17.97
CA LEU A 16 -22.63 -29.23 16.83
C LEU A 16 -21.49 -28.27 17.20
N ASP A 17 -20.93 -28.35 18.42
CA ASP A 17 -19.90 -27.44 18.92
C ASP A 17 -18.50 -28.07 19.06
N GLN A 18 -18.22 -29.16 18.34
CA GLN A 18 -16.91 -29.82 18.36
C GLN A 18 -16.54 -30.36 16.98
N ILE A 19 -16.48 -29.49 15.97
CA ILE A 19 -15.67 -29.75 14.77
C ILE A 19 -14.57 -28.69 14.78
N PRO A 20 -13.28 -29.05 14.89
CA PRO A 20 -12.21 -28.09 14.78
C PRO A 20 -12.29 -27.46 13.39
N THR A 21 -12.48 -26.14 13.33
CA THR A 21 -12.28 -25.35 12.13
C THR A 21 -10.86 -25.63 11.66
N THR A 22 -10.68 -26.45 10.64
CA THR A 22 -9.39 -26.56 9.97
C THR A 22 -9.05 -25.14 9.53
N MET A 23 -8.02 -24.54 10.12
CA MET A 23 -7.50 -23.25 9.68
C MET A 23 -7.23 -23.39 8.19
N SER A 24 -8.07 -22.77 7.36
CA SER A 24 -7.79 -22.63 5.93
C SER A 24 -6.49 -21.85 5.86
N SER A 25 -5.38 -22.53 5.56
CA SER A 25 -4.10 -21.87 5.34
C SER A 25 -4.30 -20.86 4.21
N ASP A 26 -3.96 -19.59 4.43
CA ASP A 26 -3.93 -18.58 3.38
C ASP A 26 -2.69 -18.83 2.50
N PRO A 27 -2.82 -19.38 1.28
CA PRO A 27 -1.65 -19.82 0.53
C PRO A 27 -0.88 -18.63 -0.02
N HIS A 28 0.45 -18.70 0.08
CA HIS A 28 1.35 -17.78 -0.62
C HIS A 28 1.20 -17.93 -2.14
N ILE A 29 1.16 -16.80 -2.85
CA ILE A 29 0.96 -16.71 -4.31
C ILE A 29 2.29 -16.40 -5.02
N CYS A 30 2.96 -15.31 -4.62
CA CYS A 30 4.25 -14.90 -5.16
C CYS A 30 4.97 -13.90 -4.23
N SER A 31 6.28 -13.71 -4.48
CA SER A 31 7.06 -12.65 -3.84
C SER A 31 7.72 -11.77 -4.90
N VAL A 32 7.70 -10.45 -4.77
CA VAL A 32 8.40 -9.52 -5.69
C VAL A 32 9.17 -8.55 -4.82
N GLY A 33 10.49 -8.48 -4.98
CA GLY A 33 11.35 -7.82 -4.01
C GLY A 33 11.03 -8.28 -2.58
N GLU A 34 10.64 -7.33 -1.73
CA GLU A 34 10.25 -7.57 -0.33
C GLU A 34 8.74 -7.86 -0.15
N ALA A 35 7.92 -7.63 -1.18
CA ALA A 35 6.48 -7.83 -1.12
C ALA A 35 6.12 -9.32 -1.21
N ASN A 36 5.18 -9.75 -0.36
CA ASN A 36 4.65 -11.11 -0.35
C ASN A 36 3.14 -11.05 -0.52
N ILE A 37 2.62 -11.74 -1.52
CA ILE A 37 1.18 -11.79 -1.81
C ILE A 37 0.65 -13.16 -1.42
N TYR A 38 -0.41 -13.16 -0.61
CA TYR A 38 -1.19 -14.35 -0.28
C TYR A 38 -2.52 -14.36 -1.05
N ARG A 39 -3.30 -15.43 -0.92
CA ARG A 39 -4.57 -15.57 -1.63
C ARG A 39 -5.56 -14.50 -1.19
N SER A 40 -5.62 -14.19 0.11
CA SER A 40 -6.49 -13.13 0.63
C SER A 40 -6.18 -11.75 0.03
N ASP A 41 -4.89 -11.41 -0.16
CA ASP A 41 -4.46 -10.20 -0.83
C ASP A 41 -4.91 -10.16 -2.30
N LEU A 42 -4.80 -11.29 -3.02
CA LEU A 42 -5.30 -11.40 -4.39
C LEU A 42 -6.83 -11.25 -4.47
N GLU A 43 -7.56 -11.77 -3.47
CA GLU A 43 -9.01 -11.66 -3.35
C GLU A 43 -9.46 -10.23 -3.02
N SER A 44 -8.62 -9.43 -2.34
CA SER A 44 -8.85 -8.01 -2.04
C SER A 44 -8.98 -7.12 -3.30
N LEU A 45 -8.45 -7.57 -4.43
CA LEU A 45 -8.60 -6.90 -5.73
C LEU A 45 -10.00 -7.06 -6.34
N THR A 46 -10.85 -7.93 -5.79
CA THR A 46 -12.25 -8.08 -6.24
C THR A 46 -13.01 -6.76 -6.07
N LYS A 47 -13.85 -6.42 -7.06
CA LYS A 47 -14.62 -5.16 -7.06
C LYS A 47 -15.38 -4.94 -5.75
N GLY A 48 -15.25 -3.73 -5.20
CA GLY A 48 -15.91 -3.32 -3.95
C GLY A 48 -15.14 -3.67 -2.67
N HIS A 49 -14.07 -4.46 -2.75
CA HIS A 49 -13.19 -4.71 -1.61
C HIS A 49 -12.07 -3.68 -1.53
N TRP A 50 -11.62 -3.40 -0.31
CA TRP A 50 -10.40 -2.63 -0.09
C TRP A 50 -9.21 -3.52 -0.41
N ILE A 51 -8.20 -2.95 -1.07
CA ILE A 51 -6.92 -3.65 -1.22
C ILE A 51 -6.16 -3.65 0.11
N THR A 52 -5.16 -4.52 0.22
CA THR A 52 -4.28 -4.60 1.40
C THR A 52 -2.97 -3.83 1.18
N ASP A 53 -2.25 -3.54 2.27
CA ASP A 53 -0.89 -2.99 2.20
C ASP A 53 0.05 -3.88 1.38
N ALA A 54 -0.15 -5.20 1.39
CA ALA A 54 0.64 -6.12 0.59
C ALA A 54 0.45 -5.90 -0.93
N VAL A 55 -0.75 -5.51 -1.39
CA VAL A 55 -0.98 -5.16 -2.80
C VAL A 55 -0.26 -3.85 -3.17
N LEU A 56 -0.24 -2.87 -2.27
CA LEU A 56 0.50 -1.62 -2.42
C LEU A 56 2.01 -1.87 -2.48
N ASP A 57 2.53 -2.71 -1.58
CA ASP A 57 3.92 -3.13 -1.57
C ASP A 57 4.30 -3.91 -2.83
N PHE A 58 3.43 -4.80 -3.32
CA PHE A 58 3.65 -5.47 -4.59
C PHE A 58 3.72 -4.46 -5.74
N ALA A 59 2.83 -3.47 -5.79
CA ALA A 59 2.85 -2.44 -6.84
C ALA A 59 4.14 -1.61 -6.79
N LYS A 60 4.60 -1.23 -5.58
CA LYS A 60 5.91 -0.59 -5.35
C LYS A 60 7.04 -1.41 -5.97
N GLU A 61 7.18 -2.67 -5.55
CA GLU A 61 8.28 -3.54 -5.98
C GLU A 61 8.21 -3.82 -7.48
N TYR A 62 7.00 -4.03 -7.99
CA TYR A 62 6.75 -4.21 -9.42
C TYR A 62 7.18 -2.99 -10.24
N PHE A 63 6.89 -1.77 -9.80
CA PHE A 63 7.36 -0.56 -10.49
C PHE A 63 8.86 -0.39 -10.38
N LEU A 64 9.46 -0.59 -9.19
CA LEU A 64 10.92 -0.47 -9.01
C LEU A 64 11.72 -1.42 -9.89
N GLU A 65 11.22 -2.63 -10.14
CA GLU A 65 11.86 -3.59 -11.06
C GLU A 65 11.79 -3.17 -12.54
N GLN A 66 10.84 -2.30 -12.90
CA GLN A 66 10.71 -1.79 -14.27
C GLN A 66 11.50 -0.51 -14.53
N LEU A 67 12.07 0.10 -13.49
CA LEU A 67 12.87 1.31 -13.63
C LEU A 67 14.29 1.00 -14.08
N GLU A 68 14.80 1.84 -14.97
CA GLU A 68 16.23 1.90 -15.25
C GLU A 68 16.99 2.36 -14.00
N GLU A 69 18.20 1.84 -13.80
CA GLU A 69 19.02 2.12 -12.60
C GLU A 69 19.24 3.62 -12.36
N GLU A 70 19.35 4.44 -13.41
CA GLU A 70 19.49 5.89 -13.28
C GLU A 70 18.24 6.54 -12.64
N VAL A 71 17.05 6.08 -13.02
CA VAL A 71 15.79 6.59 -12.46
C VAL A 71 15.57 6.03 -11.06
N LYS A 72 15.85 4.75 -10.87
CA LYS A 72 15.77 4.08 -9.57
C LYS A 72 16.66 4.74 -8.52
N ALA A 73 17.83 5.24 -8.90
CA ALA A 73 18.70 6.01 -8.02
C ALA A 73 18.11 7.36 -7.57
N LYS A 74 17.14 7.91 -8.31
CA LYS A 74 16.49 9.21 -8.05
C LYS A 74 15.17 9.09 -7.29
N ILE A 75 14.63 7.88 -7.12
CA ILE A 75 13.31 7.65 -6.54
C ILE A 75 13.45 6.71 -5.33
N SER A 76 12.74 7.06 -4.25
CA SER A 76 12.47 6.17 -3.12
C SER A 76 10.96 6.03 -2.98
N ILE A 77 10.47 4.78 -2.90
CA ILE A 77 9.05 4.49 -2.68
C ILE A 77 8.94 3.84 -1.31
N VAL A 78 8.18 4.46 -0.42
CA VAL A 78 8.09 4.13 0.99
C VAL A 78 6.75 3.48 1.28
N SER A 79 6.80 2.27 1.83
CA SER A 79 5.63 1.44 2.15
C SER A 79 4.76 2.03 3.27
N PRO A 80 3.47 1.65 3.36
CA PRO A 80 2.56 2.09 4.44
C PRO A 80 3.08 1.80 5.86
N VAL A 81 3.87 0.74 6.02
CA VAL A 81 4.46 0.33 7.30
C VAL A 81 5.37 1.41 7.91
N PHE A 82 5.97 2.28 7.09
CA PHE A 82 6.93 3.30 7.56
C PHE A 82 6.34 4.21 8.65
N ARG A 83 5.08 4.62 8.50
CA ARG A 83 4.42 5.47 9.50
C ARG A 83 4.29 4.76 10.85
N GLN A 84 3.98 3.47 10.84
CA GLN A 84 3.90 2.67 12.08
C GLN A 84 5.29 2.50 12.69
N MET A 85 6.31 2.26 11.86
CA MET A 85 7.71 2.13 12.31
C MET A 85 8.23 3.40 13.00
N LEU A 86 7.83 4.58 12.54
CA LEU A 86 8.17 5.85 13.20
C LEU A 86 7.68 5.90 14.65
N GLY A 87 6.56 5.27 14.98
CA GLY A 87 6.04 5.20 16.35
C GLY A 87 6.95 4.43 17.32
N PHE A 88 7.90 3.63 16.80
CA PHE A 88 8.89 2.91 17.60
C PHE A 88 10.23 3.66 17.72
N CYS A 89 10.40 4.78 17.01
CA CYS A 89 11.57 5.63 17.16
C CYS A 89 11.40 6.60 18.33
N SER A 90 12.34 6.57 19.28
CA SER A 90 12.36 7.46 20.45
C SER A 90 13.32 8.65 20.28
N THR A 91 14.23 8.57 19.31
CA THR A 91 15.29 9.56 19.08
C THR A 91 15.35 10.01 17.62
N ARG A 92 15.98 11.17 17.38
CA ARG A 92 16.18 11.69 16.01
C ARG A 92 17.11 10.80 15.20
N GLU A 93 18.08 10.19 15.87
CA GLU A 93 19.04 9.27 15.28
C GLU A 93 18.37 7.99 14.80
N GLU A 94 17.41 7.45 15.56
CA GLU A 94 16.60 6.29 15.13
C GLU A 94 15.71 6.64 13.93
N VAL A 95 15.07 7.81 13.92
CA VAL A 95 14.30 8.29 12.76
C VAL A 95 15.20 8.44 11.53
N ALA A 96 16.39 9.03 11.69
CA ALA A 96 17.35 9.18 10.60
C ALA A 96 17.85 7.83 10.07
N SER A 97 18.09 6.86 10.95
CA SER A 97 18.43 5.49 10.58
C SER A 97 17.30 4.84 9.78
N LEU A 98 16.06 4.93 10.27
CA LEU A 98 14.89 4.40 9.56
C LEU A 98 14.71 5.06 8.18
N CYS A 99 14.89 6.38 8.10
CA CYS A 99 14.84 7.09 6.83
C CYS A 99 15.90 6.57 5.84
N SER A 100 17.12 6.31 6.33
CA SER A 100 18.20 5.72 5.53
C SER A 100 17.84 4.32 5.03
N ASP A 101 17.23 3.47 5.87
CA ASP A 101 16.81 2.11 5.51
C ASP A 101 15.77 2.12 4.37
N PHE A 102 14.87 3.11 4.38
CA PHE A 102 13.90 3.34 3.30
C PHE A 102 14.46 4.18 2.13
N GLY A 103 15.76 4.47 2.15
CA GLY A 103 16.46 5.22 1.10
C GLY A 103 16.01 6.68 0.97
N ILE A 104 15.39 7.26 1.99
CA ILE A 104 14.91 8.64 2.01
C ILE A 104 16.12 9.58 2.09
N GLY A 105 16.12 10.63 1.26
CA GLY A 105 17.20 11.61 1.28
C GLY A 105 16.89 12.87 0.47
N PRO A 106 17.65 13.95 0.69
CA PRO A 106 17.34 15.29 0.18
C PRO A 106 17.41 15.41 -1.35
N SER A 107 18.09 14.48 -2.03
CA SER A 107 18.28 14.50 -3.49
C SER A 107 17.37 13.54 -4.25
N LYS A 108 16.42 12.89 -3.57
CA LYS A 108 15.53 11.90 -4.18
C LYS A 108 14.07 12.35 -4.13
N TRP A 109 13.34 12.02 -5.19
CA TRP A 109 11.88 11.98 -5.14
C TRP A 109 11.47 10.89 -4.17
N THR A 110 10.69 11.23 -3.14
CA THR A 110 10.25 10.25 -2.14
C THR A 110 8.74 10.15 -2.19
N LEU A 111 8.22 8.96 -2.49
CA LEU A 111 6.81 8.66 -2.65
C LEU A 111 6.36 7.79 -1.48
N PHE A 112 5.62 8.37 -0.54
CA PHE A 112 5.09 7.68 0.63
C PHE A 112 3.67 7.19 0.36
N LEU A 113 3.48 5.88 0.37
CA LEU A 113 2.15 5.28 0.45
C LEU A 113 1.72 5.36 1.92
N LEU A 114 0.67 6.11 2.21
CA LEU A 114 0.19 6.36 3.57
C LEU A 114 -1.12 5.63 3.81
N ASN A 115 -1.28 5.13 5.03
CA ASN A 115 -2.57 4.74 5.59
C ASN A 115 -2.87 5.69 6.77
N ASN A 116 -4.12 6.19 6.86
CA ASN A 116 -4.53 7.14 7.90
C ASN A 116 -4.81 6.51 9.29
N SER A 117 -4.34 5.29 9.55
CA SER A 117 -4.47 4.64 10.85
C SER A 117 -3.70 5.36 11.94
N PHE A 118 -4.35 5.79 13.02
CA PHE A 118 -3.66 6.34 14.21
C PHE A 118 -3.44 5.31 15.32
N ASP A 119 -3.79 4.05 15.10
CA ASP A 119 -3.75 2.99 16.12
C ASP A 119 -2.79 1.88 15.66
N SER A 120 -1.56 1.93 16.19
CA SER A 120 -0.49 0.97 15.89
C SER A 120 -0.66 -0.39 16.57
N GLU A 121 -1.56 -0.50 17.56
CA GLU A 121 -1.78 -1.76 18.30
C GLU A 121 -2.94 -2.57 17.71
N ARG A 122 -3.81 -1.93 16.93
CA ARG A 122 -4.95 -2.56 16.30
C ARG A 122 -4.62 -3.04 14.88
N ALA A 123 -4.72 -4.34 14.66
CA ALA A 123 -4.67 -4.91 13.32
C ALA A 123 -5.81 -4.38 12.44
N TYR A 124 -5.54 -4.17 11.14
CA TYR A 124 -6.50 -3.63 10.16
C TYR A 124 -7.09 -2.27 10.55
N SER A 125 -6.30 -1.44 11.23
CA SER A 125 -6.65 -0.07 11.55
C SER A 125 -6.44 0.85 10.33
N GLY A 126 -7.08 2.03 10.36
CA GLY A 126 -7.10 2.96 9.24
C GLY A 126 -8.25 2.71 8.26
N THR A 127 -8.59 3.76 7.51
CA THR A 127 -9.77 3.80 6.65
C THR A 127 -9.48 4.30 5.25
N HIS A 128 -8.27 4.76 4.97
CA HIS A 128 -7.96 5.40 3.70
C HIS A 128 -6.48 5.36 3.37
N TRP A 129 -6.18 5.18 2.08
CA TRP A 129 -4.82 5.23 1.54
C TRP A 129 -4.63 6.47 0.68
N THR A 130 -3.47 7.09 0.85
CA THR A 130 -3.10 8.35 0.20
C THR A 130 -1.65 8.29 -0.24
N LEU A 131 -1.30 8.94 -1.34
CA LEU A 131 0.09 9.10 -1.75
C LEU A 131 0.60 10.50 -1.36
N LEU A 132 1.71 10.57 -0.63
CA LEU A 132 2.42 11.80 -0.33
C LEU A 132 3.75 11.81 -1.07
N VAL A 133 4.07 12.90 -1.78
CA VAL A 133 5.27 12.97 -2.62
C VAL A 133 6.15 14.15 -2.21
N TYR A 134 7.41 13.89 -1.89
CA TYR A 134 8.45 14.92 -1.77
C TYR A 134 9.14 15.15 -3.12
N SER A 135 9.22 16.42 -3.54
CA SER A 135 10.02 16.86 -4.67
C SER A 135 11.35 17.44 -4.18
N PRO A 136 12.51 16.86 -4.55
CA PRO A 136 13.81 17.44 -4.22
C PRO A 136 14.10 18.73 -5.02
N VAL A 137 13.40 18.93 -6.14
CA VAL A 137 13.55 20.13 -7.00
C VAL A 137 12.83 21.32 -6.38
N GLU A 138 11.62 21.09 -5.90
CA GLU A 138 10.76 22.15 -5.36
C GLU A 138 10.88 22.30 -3.84
N GLN A 139 11.51 21.32 -3.18
CA GLN A 139 11.61 21.19 -1.73
C GLN A 139 10.25 21.36 -1.06
N ARG A 140 9.25 20.65 -1.59
CA ARG A 140 7.88 20.66 -1.06
C ARG A 140 7.26 19.27 -1.12
N PHE A 141 6.19 19.09 -0.35
CA PHE A 141 5.35 17.92 -0.42
C PHE A 141 4.07 18.19 -1.20
N SER A 142 3.60 17.19 -1.95
CA SER A 142 2.29 17.20 -2.60
C SER A 142 1.50 15.96 -2.17
N ILE A 143 0.26 16.16 -1.74
CA ILE A 143 -0.64 15.09 -1.31
C ILE A 143 -1.61 14.74 -2.45
N TYR A 144 -1.61 13.47 -2.83
CA TYR A 144 -2.49 12.87 -3.83
C TYR A 144 -3.55 12.05 -3.11
N ASP A 145 -4.66 12.70 -2.75
CA ASP A 145 -5.77 12.10 -2.01
C ASP A 145 -7.05 12.07 -2.86
N SER A 146 -7.53 10.87 -3.17
CA SER A 146 -8.74 10.65 -3.96
C SER A 146 -10.05 11.01 -3.26
N LEU A 147 -10.05 11.18 -1.93
CA LEU A 147 -11.19 11.62 -1.10
C LEU A 147 -11.02 13.01 -0.47
N SER A 148 -9.82 13.60 -0.46
CA SER A 148 -9.53 14.85 0.27
C SER A 148 -9.93 14.71 1.75
N ASP A 149 -9.55 13.58 2.34
CA ASP A 149 -9.82 13.28 3.74
C ASP A 149 -8.89 14.12 4.63
N SER A 150 -9.46 14.78 5.65
CA SER A 150 -8.67 15.58 6.58
C SER A 150 -7.71 14.71 7.40
N ALA A 151 -8.04 13.44 7.65
CA ALA A 151 -7.18 12.50 8.34
C ALA A 151 -5.91 12.17 7.53
N SER A 152 -6.00 12.14 6.19
CA SER A 152 -4.81 12.00 5.32
C SER A 152 -3.82 13.12 5.54
N ARG A 153 -4.32 14.35 5.70
CA ARG A 153 -3.46 15.52 5.87
C ARG A 153 -2.74 15.52 7.22
N LEU A 154 -3.40 15.02 8.27
CA LEU A 154 -2.77 14.80 9.57
C LEU A 154 -1.68 13.73 9.48
N ALA A 155 -1.98 12.58 8.87
CA ALA A 155 -1.00 11.52 8.66
C ALA A 155 0.21 12.00 7.83
N ALA A 156 -0.03 12.82 6.80
CA ALA A 156 1.03 13.43 6.00
C ALA A 156 1.88 14.40 6.83
N SER A 157 1.26 15.26 7.66
CA SER A 157 1.99 16.17 8.55
C SER A 157 2.94 15.45 9.49
N GLU A 158 2.52 14.34 10.11
CA GLU A 158 3.40 13.55 10.99
C GLU A 158 4.61 12.98 10.24
N ILE A 159 4.42 12.52 8.99
CA ILE A 159 5.53 12.07 8.15
C ILE A 159 6.48 13.22 7.85
N VAL A 160 5.94 14.38 7.43
CA VAL A 160 6.77 15.56 7.12
C VAL A 160 7.59 15.99 8.33
N ASP A 161 6.97 16.08 9.50
CA ASP A 161 7.65 16.46 10.75
C ASP A 161 8.76 15.47 11.13
N ALA A 162 8.55 14.17 10.88
CA ALA A 162 9.56 13.15 11.15
C ALA A 162 10.76 13.23 10.19
N VAL A 163 10.51 13.44 8.89
CA VAL A 163 11.56 13.36 7.86
C VAL A 163 12.22 14.70 7.53
N ASN A 164 11.70 15.84 7.98
CA ASN A 164 12.20 17.17 7.63
C ASN A 164 13.72 17.34 7.89
N LEU A 165 14.20 16.79 9.01
CA LEU A 165 15.60 16.82 9.43
C LEU A 165 16.50 16.11 8.43
N VAL A 166 16.05 14.97 7.90
CA VAL A 166 16.80 14.16 6.93
C VAL A 166 16.80 14.81 5.55
N LEU A 167 15.71 15.50 5.20
CA LEU A 167 15.59 16.21 3.94
C LEU A 167 16.35 17.55 3.92
N GLY A 168 17.03 17.90 5.02
CA GLY A 168 17.93 19.06 5.08
C GLY A 168 17.22 20.41 4.98
N ALA A 169 15.94 20.47 5.35
CA ALA A 169 15.19 21.72 5.42
C ALA A 169 15.63 22.52 6.65
N PRO A 170 16.23 23.72 6.48
CA PRO A 170 16.66 24.54 7.61
C PRO A 170 15.45 25.19 8.28
N GLU A 171 15.02 24.65 9.43
CA GLU A 171 14.07 25.22 10.41
C GLU A 171 12.65 25.61 9.91
N ASP A 172 12.39 25.63 8.61
CA ASP A 172 11.07 25.83 8.01
C ASP A 172 10.38 24.47 7.79
N ASN A 173 9.19 24.30 8.37
CA ASN A 173 8.34 23.14 8.09
C ASN A 173 8.03 23.08 6.60
N LEU A 174 8.53 22.04 5.93
CA LEU A 174 8.22 21.77 4.52
C LEU A 174 6.70 21.78 4.32
N SER A 175 6.22 22.53 3.33
CA SER A 175 4.78 22.66 3.09
C SER A 175 4.20 21.42 2.42
N ILE A 176 2.92 21.15 2.70
CA ILE A 176 2.10 20.14 2.01
C ILE A 176 1.08 20.85 1.13
N GLU A 177 1.16 20.66 -0.17
CA GLU A 177 0.23 21.19 -1.18
C GLU A 177 -0.73 20.10 -1.67
N ASP A 178 -1.95 20.47 -2.05
CA ASP A 178 -2.89 19.54 -2.70
C ASP A 178 -2.46 19.34 -4.17
N ALA A 179 -2.29 18.08 -4.58
CA ALA A 179 -1.85 17.75 -5.94
C ALA A 179 -2.98 17.82 -6.99
N HIS A 180 -4.19 18.23 -6.61
CA HIS A 180 -5.40 18.13 -7.43
C HIS A 180 -5.62 16.70 -7.95
N ALA A 181 -5.58 15.76 -7.00
CA ALA A 181 -5.64 14.34 -7.26
C ALA A 181 -6.90 13.92 -8.04
N ALA A 182 -6.78 12.87 -8.85
CA ALA A 182 -7.96 12.24 -9.42
C ALA A 182 -8.87 11.71 -8.30
N ARG A 183 -10.18 11.91 -8.46
CA ARG A 183 -11.19 11.68 -7.42
C ARG A 183 -11.83 10.31 -7.57
N GLN A 184 -12.03 9.63 -6.45
CA GLN A 184 -12.85 8.42 -6.41
C GLN A 184 -14.33 8.77 -6.19
N GLU A 185 -15.21 7.88 -6.64
CA GLU A 185 -16.66 8.02 -6.50
C GLU A 185 -17.30 6.92 -5.62
N ASN A 186 -16.48 6.00 -5.11
CA ASN A 186 -16.90 4.93 -4.21
C ASN A 186 -16.09 4.96 -2.90
N SER A 187 -16.29 3.98 -2.03
CA SER A 187 -15.64 3.89 -0.72
C SER A 187 -14.50 2.87 -0.65
N SER A 188 -14.03 2.29 -1.76
CA SER A 188 -13.12 1.14 -1.73
C SER A 188 -11.85 1.26 -2.58
N ASP A 189 -11.79 2.23 -3.49
CA ASP A 189 -10.74 2.28 -4.50
C ASP A 189 -9.54 3.16 -4.14
N CYS A 190 -9.53 3.81 -2.98
CA CYS A 190 -8.46 4.72 -2.56
C CYS A 190 -7.05 4.15 -2.73
N GLY A 191 -6.85 2.88 -2.34
CA GLY A 191 -5.57 2.21 -2.54
C GLY A 191 -5.17 2.04 -4.01
N LEU A 192 -6.12 1.80 -4.91
CA LEU A 192 -5.84 1.75 -6.36
C LEU A 192 -5.54 3.14 -6.91
N TYR A 193 -6.26 4.18 -6.47
CA TYR A 193 -5.91 5.55 -6.82
C TYR A 193 -4.49 5.90 -6.37
N ALA A 194 -4.08 5.52 -5.15
CA ALA A 194 -2.72 5.73 -4.66
C ALA A 194 -1.67 5.02 -5.54
N ILE A 195 -1.95 3.78 -5.98
CA ILE A 195 -1.09 3.04 -6.92
C ILE A 195 -0.97 3.75 -8.27
N GLU A 196 -2.08 4.20 -8.84
CA GLU A 196 -2.08 4.85 -10.17
C GLU A 196 -1.52 6.29 -10.12
N HIS A 197 -1.71 7.01 -9.01
CA HIS A 197 -1.01 8.27 -8.76
C HIS A 197 0.50 8.04 -8.66
N MET A 198 0.94 6.98 -7.98
CA MET A 198 2.35 6.60 -7.89
C MET A 198 2.92 6.31 -9.28
N ALA A 199 2.21 5.53 -10.10
CA ALA A 199 2.61 5.26 -11.48
C ALA A 199 2.75 6.56 -12.30
N ALA A 200 1.80 7.48 -12.19
CA ALA A 200 1.83 8.76 -12.90
C ALA A 200 2.99 9.67 -12.45
N VAL A 201 3.29 9.69 -11.16
CA VAL A 201 4.43 10.44 -10.60
C VAL A 201 5.75 9.85 -11.10
N ILE A 202 5.90 8.53 -11.03
CA ILE A 202 7.09 7.82 -11.54
C ILE A 202 7.32 8.16 -13.02
N GLU A 203 6.26 8.11 -13.84
CA GLU A 203 6.36 8.45 -15.26
C GLU A 203 6.71 9.93 -15.49
N ALA A 204 6.21 10.84 -14.66
CA ALA A 204 6.60 12.25 -14.73
C ALA A 204 8.09 12.44 -14.38
N VAL A 205 8.58 11.77 -13.34
CA VAL A 205 10.01 11.81 -12.94
C VAL A 205 10.90 11.24 -14.03
N LYS A 206 10.54 10.10 -14.63
CA LYS A 206 11.26 9.50 -15.77
C LYS A 206 11.43 10.48 -16.94
N ASN A 207 10.37 11.20 -17.25
CA ASN A 207 10.34 12.13 -18.38
C ASN A 207 10.84 13.55 -18.03
N GLY A 208 11.27 13.80 -16.79
CA GLY A 208 11.63 15.15 -16.33
C GLY A 208 10.48 16.14 -16.43
N ASN A 209 9.23 15.67 -16.35
CA ASN A 209 8.04 16.48 -16.53
C ASN A 209 7.63 17.13 -15.20
N PRO A 210 7.51 18.46 -15.13
CA PRO A 210 7.08 19.16 -13.91
C PRO A 210 5.61 18.93 -13.56
N ARG A 211 4.80 18.35 -14.46
CA ARG A 211 3.37 18.14 -14.25
C ARG A 211 3.01 16.66 -14.32
N VAL A 212 2.38 16.15 -13.27
CA VAL A 212 1.88 14.77 -13.21
C VAL A 212 0.55 14.67 -13.98
N PRO A 213 0.47 13.86 -15.05
CA PRO A 213 -0.73 13.80 -15.89
C PRO A 213 -1.81 12.89 -15.27
N LEU A 214 -2.76 13.46 -14.53
CA LEU A 214 -3.79 12.68 -13.81
C LEU A 214 -5.11 12.48 -14.57
N ARG A 215 -5.34 13.21 -15.67
CA ARG A 215 -6.63 13.26 -16.39
C ARG A 215 -7.18 11.92 -16.89
N HIS A 216 -6.31 10.92 -17.03
CA HIS A 216 -6.66 9.60 -17.53
C HIS A 216 -7.14 8.66 -16.41
N ILE A 217 -6.87 9.02 -15.14
CA ILE A 217 -7.25 8.24 -13.96
C ILE A 217 -8.70 8.61 -13.61
N THR A 218 -9.64 7.88 -14.20
CA THR A 218 -11.08 8.01 -13.96
C THR A 218 -11.61 6.80 -13.18
N PRO A 219 -12.82 6.86 -12.60
CA PRO A 219 -13.44 5.68 -11.98
C PRO A 219 -13.51 4.47 -12.92
N THR A 220 -13.87 4.67 -14.20
CA THR A 220 -13.91 3.61 -15.21
C THR A 220 -12.52 3.02 -15.47
N TYR A 221 -11.48 3.85 -15.49
CA TYR A 221 -10.10 3.38 -15.61
C TYR A 221 -9.72 2.51 -14.42
N ILE A 222 -9.97 2.98 -13.19
CA ILE A 222 -9.65 2.26 -11.95
C ILE A 222 -10.40 0.93 -11.82
N ASP A 223 -11.67 0.88 -12.25
CA ASP A 223 -12.45 -0.35 -12.33
C ASP A 223 -11.72 -1.44 -13.16
N GLY A 224 -11.10 -1.05 -14.29
CA GLY A 224 -10.30 -1.96 -15.12
C GLY A 224 -8.97 -2.35 -14.47
N ARG A 225 -8.36 -1.45 -13.70
CA ARG A 225 -7.06 -1.69 -13.05
C ARG A 225 -7.09 -2.81 -12.01
N ARG A 226 -8.24 -3.09 -11.38
CA ARG A 226 -8.42 -4.25 -10.49
C ARG A 226 -8.05 -5.57 -11.17
N GLU A 227 -8.63 -5.82 -12.33
CA GLU A 227 -8.38 -7.04 -13.10
C GLU A 227 -6.96 -7.08 -13.67
N GLU A 228 -6.42 -5.93 -14.07
CA GLU A 228 -5.04 -5.83 -14.57
C GLU A 228 -4.00 -6.12 -13.48
N TRP A 229 -4.18 -5.58 -12.26
CA TRP A 229 -3.31 -5.91 -11.13
C TRP A 229 -3.42 -7.38 -10.72
N LYS A 230 -4.63 -7.93 -10.70
CA LYS A 230 -4.87 -9.35 -10.43
C LYS A 230 -4.15 -10.24 -11.43
N LYS A 231 -4.25 -9.92 -12.72
CA LYS A 231 -3.54 -10.61 -13.80
C LYS A 231 -2.03 -10.50 -13.64
N THR A 232 -1.51 -9.32 -13.34
CA THR A 232 -0.07 -9.06 -13.15
C THR A 232 0.51 -9.94 -12.03
N ILE A 233 -0.18 -10.04 -10.89
CA ILE A 233 0.22 -10.90 -9.77
C ILE A 233 0.25 -12.38 -10.19
N VAL A 234 -0.79 -12.85 -10.88
CA VAL A 234 -0.90 -14.26 -11.32
C VAL A 234 0.18 -14.61 -12.36
N GLU A 235 0.49 -13.70 -13.28
CA GLU A 235 1.55 -13.87 -14.27
C GLU A 235 2.93 -13.97 -13.60
N ARG A 236 3.17 -13.14 -12.59
CA ARG A 236 4.40 -13.20 -11.80
C ARG A 236 4.52 -14.53 -11.03
N ALA A 237 3.46 -14.96 -10.37
CA ALA A 237 3.41 -16.25 -9.68
C ALA A 237 3.69 -17.43 -10.62
N THR A 238 3.15 -17.39 -11.84
CA THR A 238 3.36 -18.43 -12.85
C THR A 238 4.81 -18.46 -13.34
N SER A 239 5.41 -17.29 -13.53
CA SER A 239 6.80 -17.17 -13.99
C SER A 239 7.80 -17.72 -12.97
N GLN A 240 7.55 -17.51 -11.67
CA GLN A 240 8.40 -18.02 -10.58
C GLN A 240 8.34 -19.54 -10.40
N ARG A 241 7.19 -20.16 -10.70
CA ARG A 241 7.05 -21.63 -10.64
C ARG A 241 7.74 -22.38 -11.78
N ARG A 242 8.18 -21.66 -12.82
CA ARG A 242 8.87 -22.23 -13.99
C ARG A 242 10.39 -22.22 -13.88
N ILE A 243 10.92 -21.60 -12.82
CA ILE A 243 12.35 -21.56 -12.46
C ILE A 243 12.60 -22.67 -11.45
#